data_AF-A0A3P7KGW2-F1
#
_entry.id   AF-A0A3P7KGW2-F1
#
_cell.length_a   1.000
_cell.length_b   1.000
_cell.length_c   1.000
_cell.angle_alpha   90.00
_cell.angle_beta   90.00
_cell.angle_gamma   90.00
#
_symmetry.space_group_name_H-M   'P 1'
#
loop_
_entity.id
_entity.type
_entity.pdbx_description
1 polymer ?
#
loop_
_entity_poly.entity_id
_entity_poly.type
_entity_poly.pdbx_seq_one_letter_code
_entity_poly.pdbx_strand_id
1 'polypeptide(L)'
;MRLFGNDTKIASVLLFDAFDRWSHLRNPDDFSGEIEQNLIALKHGMSKVVKTISRTASHLWLSSEDLERLSHFLMDFAADLSGAKNFLREDSYDKSKKLLDPFREPISKESYHGNQFQLNNATKESYLERFSAHIKLEQAPWLYVENYRELGKEPSSDTSAEQLIDSWEWQTNIHKSLERSMLEREQNPVRLIAHVVSTAEIAKMILESLKTVCSQGQNLVPITTFQYDLVAPILHSVHAKFIEKLGIDEIAMWSSVFGDYVTLFGDDEISRLHTHREWWVKCCRRMGLHPSLQVPFEESHSDTRHQLSALLTQIVVEACKFPVTNKHGSKQMIDAFAIRNVAIEEESRITEEARMSLSRMLAINTKLIHLLDKHPFKFIVFPTHQLPMTAKGDELQAAAIPACLEIVCLFR
;
A
#
# COMPACT_ATOMS: atom_id res chain seq x y z
N MET A 1 32.50 17.43 10.76
CA MET A 1 31.18 17.41 10.10
C MET A 1 30.76 15.94 9.94
N ARG A 2 29.79 15.45 10.71
CA ARG A 2 29.15 14.14 10.45
C ARG A 2 28.21 14.36 9.27
N LEU A 3 28.75 14.26 8.06
CA LEU A 3 28.02 14.54 6.82
C LEU A 3 26.96 13.48 6.50
N PHE A 4 27.08 12.27 7.05
CA PHE A 4 26.25 11.12 6.65
C PHE A 4 25.70 10.39 7.88
N GLY A 5 24.37 10.27 7.95
CA GLY A 5 23.72 9.32 8.84
C GLY A 5 24.06 7.88 8.42
N ASN A 6 23.85 6.90 9.29
CA ASN A 6 24.12 5.50 8.93
C ASN A 6 23.35 5.05 7.67
N ASP A 7 22.17 5.63 7.45
CA ASP A 7 21.26 5.27 6.37
C ASP A 7 21.67 5.85 5.01
N THR A 8 22.46 6.95 5.00
CA THR A 8 22.87 7.65 3.77
C THR A 8 24.26 7.27 3.29
N LYS A 9 24.99 6.40 4.02
CA LYS A 9 26.36 6.01 3.64
C LYS A 9 26.44 5.32 2.29
N ILE A 10 25.49 4.42 2.00
CA ILE A 10 25.43 3.69 0.72
C ILE A 10 25.14 4.64 -0.44
N ALA A 11 24.11 5.50 -0.31
CA ALA A 11 23.80 6.51 -1.31
C ALA A 11 24.99 7.44 -1.59
N SER A 12 25.74 7.80 -0.54
CA SER A 12 26.92 8.66 -0.66
C SER A 12 28.06 7.99 -1.42
N VAL A 13 28.22 6.67 -1.25
CA VAL A 13 29.20 5.88 -2.02
C VAL A 13 28.81 5.79 -3.48
N LEU A 14 27.55 5.48 -3.78
CA LEU A 14 27.07 5.42 -5.17
C LEU A 14 27.12 6.78 -5.87
N LEU A 15 26.81 7.85 -5.15
CA LEU A 15 26.94 9.22 -5.66
C LEU A 15 28.41 9.56 -5.95
N PHE A 16 29.33 9.17 -5.06
CA PHE A 16 30.76 9.34 -5.30
C PHE A 16 31.23 8.54 -6.53
N ASP A 17 30.82 7.28 -6.67
CA ASP A 17 31.11 6.45 -7.84
C ASP A 17 30.59 7.08 -9.15
N ALA A 18 29.40 7.69 -9.12
CA ALA A 18 28.87 8.44 -10.25
C ALA A 18 29.72 9.69 -10.57
N PHE A 19 30.11 10.46 -9.55
CA PHE A 19 30.97 11.64 -9.72
C PHE A 19 32.38 11.27 -10.21
N ASP A 20 32.94 10.18 -9.72
CA ASP A 20 34.25 9.68 -10.15
C ASP A 20 34.18 9.27 -11.62
N ARG A 21 33.18 8.50 -12.06
CA ARG A 21 33.02 8.19 -13.49
C ARG A 21 32.80 9.42 -14.35
N TRP A 22 31.97 10.37 -13.90
CA TRP A 22 31.78 11.62 -14.61
C TRP A 22 33.09 12.39 -14.78
N SER A 23 33.96 12.41 -13.75
CA SER A 23 35.24 13.12 -13.82
C SER A 23 36.17 12.56 -14.92
N HIS A 24 36.14 11.23 -15.12
CA HIS A 24 36.91 10.55 -16.17
C HIS A 24 36.35 10.76 -17.59
N LEU A 25 35.08 11.18 -17.71
CA LEU A 25 34.41 11.43 -18.99
C LEU A 25 34.47 12.91 -19.43
N ARG A 26 35.12 13.78 -18.65
CA ARG A 26 35.20 15.22 -18.98
C ARG A 26 36.09 15.47 -20.19
N ASN A 27 35.73 16.50 -20.96
CA ASN A 27 36.58 17.01 -22.02
C ASN A 27 37.86 17.64 -21.41
N PRO A 28 39.02 17.55 -22.09
CA PRO A 28 40.29 18.11 -21.63
C PRO A 28 40.22 19.60 -21.28
N ASP A 29 39.32 20.34 -21.94
CA ASP A 29 39.16 21.80 -21.77
C ASP A 29 38.34 22.18 -20.52
N ASP A 30 37.63 21.22 -19.90
CA ASP A 30 36.84 21.42 -18.67
C ASP A 30 37.59 21.01 -17.38
N PHE A 31 38.90 20.75 -17.50
CA PHE A 31 39.73 20.34 -16.36
C PHE A 31 40.04 21.53 -15.43
N SER A 32 39.32 21.59 -14.31
CA SER A 32 39.65 22.46 -13.17
C SER A 32 40.41 21.69 -12.09
N GLY A 33 41.56 22.24 -11.64
CA GLY A 33 42.35 21.68 -10.54
C GLY A 33 41.65 21.72 -9.18
N GLU A 34 40.65 22.59 -9.01
CA GLU A 34 39.83 22.66 -7.80
C GLU A 34 38.90 21.43 -7.68
N ILE A 35 38.34 20.98 -8.81
CA ILE A 35 37.51 19.77 -8.87
C ILE A 35 38.35 18.54 -8.51
N GLU A 36 39.60 18.47 -8.99
CA GLU A 36 40.53 17.38 -8.68
C GLU A 36 40.87 17.32 -7.18
N GLN A 37 41.19 18.47 -6.57
CA GLN A 37 41.44 18.54 -5.14
C GLN A 37 40.23 18.14 -4.30
N ASN A 38 39.02 18.54 -4.72
CA ASN A 38 37.79 18.15 -4.07
C ASN A 38 37.49 16.65 -4.22
N LEU A 39 37.75 16.04 -5.39
CA LEU A 39 37.61 14.60 -5.61
C LEU A 39 38.58 13.80 -4.74
N ILE A 40 39.84 14.25 -4.62
CA ILE A 40 40.84 13.62 -3.72
C ILE A 40 40.39 13.71 -2.26
N ALA A 41 39.90 14.88 -1.82
CA ALA A 41 39.38 15.06 -0.46
C ALA A 41 38.15 14.17 -0.19
N LEU A 42 37.24 14.06 -1.15
CA LEU A 42 36.07 13.17 -1.10
C LEU A 42 36.49 11.70 -1.05
N LYS A 43 37.44 11.29 -1.88
CA LYS A 43 38.00 9.92 -1.89
C LYS A 43 38.56 9.53 -0.53
N HIS A 44 39.33 10.43 0.11
CA HIS A 44 39.86 10.20 1.45
C HIS A 44 38.76 10.13 2.53
N GLY A 45 37.70 10.93 2.37
CA GLY A 45 36.49 10.83 3.19
C GLY A 45 35.78 9.48 3.04
N MET A 46 35.66 8.99 1.80
CA MET A 46 34.96 7.74 1.48
C MET A 46 35.68 6.51 2.03
N SER A 47 37.01 6.47 2.06
CA SER A 47 37.76 5.36 2.68
C SER A 47 37.40 5.14 4.16
N LYS A 48 36.98 6.19 4.88
CA LYS A 48 36.50 6.09 6.27
C LYS A 48 35.05 5.62 6.35
N VAL A 49 34.21 6.05 5.40
CA VAL A 49 32.80 5.66 5.33
C VAL A 49 32.67 4.18 4.97
N VAL A 50 33.37 3.72 3.93
CA VAL A 50 33.37 2.33 3.41
C VAL A 50 33.65 1.30 4.50
N LYS A 51 34.61 1.57 5.39
CA LYS A 51 34.95 0.69 6.54
C LYS A 51 33.80 0.49 7.54
N THR A 52 32.78 1.35 7.50
CA THR A 52 31.65 1.35 8.43
C THR A 52 30.31 1.11 7.74
N ILE A 53 30.31 0.78 6.45
CA ILE A 53 29.10 0.45 5.70
C ILE A 53 28.65 -0.96 6.09
N SER A 54 27.38 -1.08 6.43
CA SER A 54 26.70 -2.36 6.56
C SER A 54 25.60 -2.41 5.52
N ARG A 55 25.65 -3.43 4.64
CA ARG A 55 24.63 -3.66 3.61
C ARG A 55 23.27 -3.98 4.25
N THR A 56 23.27 -4.68 5.39
CA THR A 56 22.07 -5.13 6.08
C THR A 56 21.38 -4.05 6.92
N ALA A 57 22.00 -2.88 7.07
CA ALA A 57 21.49 -1.78 7.90
C ALA A 57 20.98 -0.58 7.08
N SER A 58 21.06 -0.64 5.75
CA SER A 58 20.62 0.47 4.91
C SER A 58 19.13 0.34 4.57
N HIS A 59 18.42 1.45 4.69
CA HIS A 59 17.03 1.60 4.25
C HIS A 59 16.91 1.97 2.75
N LEU A 60 18.04 2.06 2.04
CA LEU A 60 18.06 2.41 0.63
C LEU A 60 17.76 1.18 -0.21
N TRP A 61 16.77 1.26 -1.08
CA TRP A 61 16.61 0.27 -2.14
C TRP A 61 17.71 0.44 -3.18
N LEU A 62 18.31 -0.67 -3.58
CA LEU A 62 19.34 -0.72 -4.61
C LEU A 62 18.88 -1.65 -5.71
N SER A 63 18.95 -1.18 -6.96
CA SER A 63 18.78 -2.07 -8.11
C SER A 63 19.86 -3.16 -8.11
N SER A 64 19.64 -4.25 -8.84
CA SER A 64 20.67 -5.29 -9.04
C SER A 64 21.97 -4.70 -9.60
N GLU A 65 21.85 -3.76 -10.54
CA GLU A 65 22.98 -3.03 -11.11
C GLU A 65 23.70 -2.17 -10.06
N ASP A 66 22.97 -1.45 -9.21
CA ASP A 66 23.57 -0.66 -8.13
C ASP A 66 24.20 -1.54 -7.05
N LEU A 67 23.65 -2.74 -6.79
CA LEU A 67 24.25 -3.73 -5.89
C LEU A 67 25.57 -4.29 -6.44
N GLU A 68 25.63 -4.56 -7.74
CA GLU A 68 26.85 -4.99 -8.42
C GLU A 68 27.90 -3.88 -8.42
N ARG A 69 27.50 -2.66 -8.79
CA ARG A 69 28.36 -1.46 -8.75
C ARG A 69 28.90 -1.20 -7.35
N LEU A 70 28.02 -1.22 -6.34
CA LEU A 70 28.42 -1.08 -4.95
C LEU A 70 29.40 -2.19 -4.55
N SER A 71 29.16 -3.44 -4.97
CA SER A 71 30.04 -4.56 -4.64
C SER A 71 31.43 -4.38 -5.27
N HIS A 72 31.51 -4.02 -6.56
CA HIS A 72 32.77 -3.69 -7.22
C HIS A 72 33.49 -2.52 -6.54
N PHE A 73 32.78 -1.41 -6.32
CA PHE A 73 33.35 -0.22 -5.67
C PHE A 73 33.86 -0.52 -4.26
N LEU A 74 33.11 -1.30 -3.47
CA LEU A 74 33.54 -1.72 -2.14
C LEU A 74 34.78 -2.62 -2.24
N MET A 75 34.86 -3.54 -3.21
CA MET A 75 36.04 -4.38 -3.45
C MET A 75 37.27 -3.56 -3.83
N ASP A 76 37.12 -2.55 -4.69
CA ASP A 76 38.22 -1.66 -5.12
C ASP A 76 38.79 -0.82 -3.96
N PHE A 77 37.93 -0.42 -3.02
CA PHE A 77 38.35 0.25 -1.79
C PHE A 77 38.81 -0.71 -0.68
N ALA A 78 38.56 -2.01 -0.83
CA ALA A 78 38.73 -3.00 0.23
C ALA A 78 39.42 -4.30 -0.22
N ALA A 79 40.66 -4.18 -0.71
CA ALA A 79 41.61 -5.29 -0.65
C ALA A 79 41.87 -5.82 0.80
N ASP A 80 41.23 -5.25 1.83
CA ASP A 80 41.52 -5.52 3.26
C ASP A 80 40.27 -5.44 4.19
N LEU A 81 39.08 -5.87 3.75
CA LEU A 81 37.90 -6.01 4.64
C LEU A 81 37.86 -7.36 5.38
N SER A 82 38.95 -7.74 6.05
CA SER A 82 38.97 -8.86 7.00
C SER A 82 38.30 -8.55 8.35
N GLY A 83 37.67 -7.37 8.50
CA GLY A 83 37.28 -6.82 9.80
C GLY A 83 35.85 -6.26 9.92
N ALA A 84 34.96 -6.47 8.95
CA ALA A 84 33.54 -6.12 9.13
C ALA A 84 32.89 -7.13 10.08
N LYS A 85 33.10 -6.97 11.39
CA LYS A 85 32.24 -7.60 12.38
C LYS A 85 30.82 -7.17 12.03
N ASN A 86 30.02 -8.12 11.58
CA ASN A 86 28.59 -7.97 11.46
C ASN A 86 28.10 -7.40 12.80
N PHE A 87 27.80 -6.10 12.84
CA PHE A 87 26.97 -5.51 13.89
C PHE A 87 25.57 -6.05 13.63
N LEU A 88 25.38 -7.35 13.86
CA LEU A 88 24.09 -7.96 14.11
C LEU A 88 23.61 -7.27 15.38
N ARG A 89 22.81 -6.22 15.19
CA ARG A 89 21.99 -5.67 16.25
C ARG A 89 21.24 -6.87 16.86
N GLU A 90 21.35 -7.07 18.17
CA GLU A 90 20.55 -8.08 18.84
C GLU A 90 19.08 -7.78 18.55
N ASP A 91 18.44 -8.64 17.76
CA ASP A 91 17.04 -8.50 17.36
C ASP A 91 16.07 -8.97 18.44
N SER A 92 16.62 -9.35 19.59
CA SER A 92 15.87 -9.81 20.77
C SER A 92 15.24 -8.64 21.52
N TYR A 93 14.28 -8.96 22.40
CA TYR A 93 13.60 -7.99 23.24
C TYR A 93 14.59 -7.19 24.12
N ASP A 94 14.27 -5.92 24.33
CA ASP A 94 15.07 -5.00 25.15
C ASP A 94 15.45 -5.62 26.49
N LYS A 95 16.77 -5.74 26.73
CA LYS A 95 17.39 -6.31 27.94
C LYS A 95 17.02 -5.57 29.22
N SER A 96 16.56 -4.33 29.13
CA SER A 96 16.12 -3.55 30.29
C SER A 96 14.74 -3.95 30.82
N LYS A 97 13.92 -4.67 30.02
CA LYS A 97 12.54 -5.03 30.38
C LYS A 97 12.42 -6.45 30.93
N LYS A 98 12.38 -6.58 32.26
CA LYS A 98 12.31 -7.87 32.98
C LYS A 98 11.12 -8.76 32.61
N LEU A 99 9.98 -8.18 32.27
CA LEU A 99 8.78 -8.96 31.89
C LEU A 99 8.96 -9.72 30.56
N LEU A 100 9.97 -9.35 29.76
CA LEU A 100 10.26 -9.98 28.48
C LEU A 100 11.38 -11.02 28.56
N ASP A 101 11.98 -11.22 29.74
CA ASP A 101 13.09 -12.15 29.93
C ASP A 101 12.75 -13.59 29.45
N PRO A 102 11.55 -14.15 29.73
CA PRO A 102 11.20 -15.50 29.28
C PRO A 102 11.08 -15.64 27.75
N PHE A 103 10.88 -14.54 27.02
CA PHE A 103 10.73 -14.54 25.56
C PHE A 103 12.05 -14.33 24.81
N ARG A 104 13.17 -14.14 25.53
CA ARG A 104 14.49 -13.95 24.89
C ARG A 104 15.20 -15.26 24.60
N GLU A 105 14.91 -16.29 25.37
CA GLU A 105 15.54 -17.60 25.22
C GLU A 105 14.67 -18.51 24.36
N PRO A 106 15.28 -19.30 23.46
CA PRO A 106 14.57 -20.33 22.72
C PRO A 106 13.84 -21.30 23.63
N ILE A 107 12.66 -21.75 23.20
CA ILE A 107 11.89 -22.76 23.94
C ILE A 107 12.71 -24.06 23.96
N SER A 108 12.82 -24.72 25.12
CA SER A 108 13.50 -26.01 25.22
C SER A 108 12.75 -27.07 24.39
N LYS A 109 13.46 -28.11 23.93
CA LYS A 109 12.81 -29.20 23.15
C LYS A 109 11.69 -29.90 23.94
N GLU A 110 11.84 -29.98 25.25
CA GLU A 110 10.90 -30.62 26.17
C GLU A 110 9.60 -29.81 26.35
N SER A 111 9.69 -28.48 26.27
CA SER A 111 8.56 -27.56 26.43
C SER A 111 7.93 -27.13 25.10
N TYR A 112 8.46 -27.63 23.98
CA TYR A 112 7.99 -27.27 22.64
C TYR A 112 6.82 -28.18 22.23
N HIS A 113 5.65 -27.58 22.05
CA HIS A 113 4.40 -28.29 21.74
C HIS A 113 3.99 -28.21 20.26
N GLY A 114 4.95 -27.94 19.37
CA GLY A 114 4.69 -27.75 17.93
C GLY A 114 4.30 -26.32 17.56
N ASN A 115 4.32 -26.04 16.26
CA ASN A 115 4.01 -24.71 15.75
C ASN A 115 2.49 -24.51 15.70
N GLN A 116 1.98 -23.63 16.55
CA GLN A 116 0.54 -23.30 16.62
C GLN A 116 0.00 -22.63 15.36
N PHE A 117 0.88 -22.15 14.48
CA PHE A 117 0.54 -21.48 13.23
C PHE A 117 0.67 -22.39 12.00
N GLN A 118 1.13 -23.63 12.17
CA GLN A 118 1.16 -24.61 11.09
C GLN A 118 -0.27 -25.06 10.76
N LEU A 119 -0.59 -25.07 9.48
CA LEU A 119 -1.87 -25.59 9.00
C LEU A 119 -1.78 -27.08 8.75
N ASN A 120 -2.86 -27.79 9.08
CA ASN A 120 -2.96 -29.21 8.75
C ASN A 120 -2.95 -29.38 7.23
N ASN A 121 -2.05 -30.22 6.71
CA ASN A 121 -1.88 -30.54 5.28
C ASN A 121 -1.43 -29.40 4.35
N ALA A 122 -0.94 -28.27 4.86
CA ALA A 122 -0.35 -27.24 4.00
C ALA A 122 1.13 -27.52 3.72
N THR A 123 1.49 -27.65 2.44
CA THR A 123 2.89 -27.73 2.02
C THR A 123 3.48 -26.34 1.82
N LYS A 124 4.82 -26.27 1.74
CA LYS A 124 5.54 -25.04 1.38
C LYS A 124 4.99 -24.43 0.08
N GLU A 125 4.72 -25.26 -0.92
CA GLU A 125 4.18 -24.85 -2.22
C GLU A 125 2.79 -24.24 -2.08
N SER A 126 1.92 -24.83 -1.24
CA SER A 126 0.60 -24.27 -0.94
C SER A 126 0.70 -22.87 -0.31
N TYR A 127 1.66 -22.64 0.59
CA TYR A 127 1.86 -21.29 1.16
C TYR A 127 2.35 -20.29 0.11
N LEU A 128 3.28 -20.69 -0.77
CA LEU A 128 3.80 -19.85 -1.84
C LEU A 128 2.72 -19.44 -2.85
N GLU A 129 1.87 -20.40 -3.25
CA GLU A 129 0.75 -20.15 -4.15
C GLU A 129 -0.25 -19.16 -3.53
N ARG A 130 -0.64 -19.39 -2.27
CA ARG A 130 -1.54 -18.50 -1.53
C ARG A 130 -0.96 -17.09 -1.35
N PHE A 131 0.35 -16.99 -1.10
CA PHE A 131 1.03 -15.70 -0.98
C PHE A 131 1.02 -14.93 -2.31
N SER A 132 1.31 -15.59 -3.42
CA SER A 132 1.24 -14.97 -4.75
C SER A 132 -0.18 -14.51 -5.09
N ALA A 133 -1.19 -15.34 -4.80
CA ALA A 133 -2.59 -14.97 -4.98
C ALA A 133 -2.99 -13.79 -4.10
N HIS A 134 -2.49 -13.73 -2.87
CA HIS A 134 -2.80 -12.67 -1.93
C HIS A 134 -2.17 -11.33 -2.33
N ILE A 135 -0.89 -11.29 -2.73
CA ILE A 135 -0.27 -10.06 -3.23
C ILE A 135 -1.01 -9.53 -4.46
N LYS A 136 -1.38 -10.42 -5.40
CA LYS A 136 -2.18 -10.03 -6.57
C LYS A 136 -3.52 -9.42 -6.18
N LEU A 137 -4.15 -9.94 -5.12
CA LEU A 137 -5.37 -9.37 -4.59
C LEU A 137 -5.11 -7.99 -3.98
N GLU A 138 -4.09 -7.81 -3.14
CA GLU A 138 -3.73 -6.52 -2.53
C GLU A 138 -3.43 -5.44 -3.57
N GLN A 139 -2.84 -5.82 -4.71
CA GLN A 139 -2.61 -4.92 -5.85
C GLN A 139 -3.90 -4.52 -6.59
N ALA A 140 -4.97 -5.31 -6.45
CA ALA A 140 -6.26 -4.95 -7.01
C ALA A 140 -6.97 -3.99 -6.06
N PRO A 141 -7.40 -2.79 -6.51
CA PRO A 141 -8.10 -1.83 -5.65
C PRO A 141 -9.49 -2.30 -5.18
N TRP A 142 -10.12 -3.23 -5.93
CA TRP A 142 -11.45 -3.75 -5.66
C TRP A 142 -11.53 -5.26 -5.85
N LEU A 143 -12.34 -5.92 -5.02
CA LEU A 143 -12.80 -7.29 -5.22
C LEU A 143 -14.27 -7.28 -5.66
N TYR A 144 -14.56 -7.95 -6.76
CA TYR A 144 -15.92 -8.14 -7.26
C TYR A 144 -16.43 -9.51 -6.83
N VAL A 145 -17.57 -9.54 -6.14
CA VAL A 145 -18.24 -10.76 -5.68
C VAL A 145 -19.62 -10.83 -6.33
N GLU A 146 -19.96 -11.98 -6.92
CA GLU A 146 -21.28 -12.18 -7.53
C GLU A 146 -22.41 -11.96 -6.52
N ASN A 147 -23.44 -11.25 -6.95
CA ASN A 147 -24.60 -10.96 -6.13
C ASN A 147 -25.62 -12.12 -6.23
N TYR A 148 -25.63 -13.00 -5.23
CA TYR A 148 -26.49 -14.17 -5.17
C TYR A 148 -28.00 -13.87 -5.03
N ARG A 149 -28.42 -12.59 -4.98
CA ARG A 149 -29.84 -12.21 -4.88
C ARG A 149 -30.67 -12.61 -6.11
N GLU A 150 -30.03 -13.00 -7.21
CA GLU A 150 -30.65 -13.53 -8.44
C GLU A 150 -31.14 -14.98 -8.34
N LEU A 151 -30.77 -15.75 -7.30
CA LEU A 151 -31.11 -17.18 -7.19
C LEU A 151 -32.59 -17.49 -6.88
N GLY A 152 -33.45 -16.50 -6.66
CA GLY A 152 -34.84 -16.73 -6.21
C GLY A 152 -35.91 -15.78 -6.76
N LYS A 153 -35.56 -14.87 -7.67
CA LYS A 153 -36.53 -14.00 -8.35
C LYS A 153 -36.38 -14.21 -9.85
N GLU A 154 -37.49 -14.38 -10.57
CA GLU A 154 -37.46 -14.24 -12.03
C GLU A 154 -36.73 -12.93 -12.37
N PRO A 155 -35.83 -12.92 -13.39
CA PRO A 155 -35.08 -11.72 -13.75
C PRO A 155 -36.06 -10.62 -14.16
N SER A 156 -36.46 -9.79 -13.20
CA SER A 156 -37.55 -8.83 -13.37
C SER A 156 -37.09 -7.59 -14.15
N SER A 157 -35.85 -7.57 -14.61
CA SER A 157 -35.21 -6.46 -15.30
C SER A 157 -34.06 -6.98 -16.16
N ASP A 158 -34.14 -6.77 -17.48
CA ASP A 158 -33.04 -7.03 -18.42
C ASP A 158 -31.79 -6.15 -18.15
N THR A 159 -31.92 -5.11 -17.32
CA THR A 159 -30.87 -4.10 -17.06
C THR A 159 -30.39 -4.13 -15.61
N SER A 160 -29.09 -4.28 -15.38
CA SER A 160 -28.52 -4.23 -14.03
C SER A 160 -28.24 -2.79 -13.56
N ALA A 161 -28.02 -2.59 -12.26
CA ALA A 161 -27.64 -1.29 -11.70
C ALA A 161 -26.38 -0.71 -12.37
N GLU A 162 -25.39 -1.54 -12.68
CA GLU A 162 -24.16 -1.09 -13.35
C GLU A 162 -24.48 -0.52 -14.73
N GLN A 163 -25.31 -1.21 -15.51
CA GLN A 163 -25.73 -0.76 -16.84
C GLN A 163 -26.57 0.52 -16.77
N LEU A 164 -27.38 0.70 -15.73
CA LEU A 164 -28.11 1.95 -15.51
C LEU A 164 -27.15 3.10 -15.22
N ILE A 165 -26.19 2.90 -14.30
CA ILE A 165 -25.19 3.92 -13.97
C ILE A 165 -24.39 4.31 -15.22
N ASP A 166 -23.98 3.32 -16.02
CA ASP A 166 -23.24 3.54 -17.26
C ASP A 166 -24.09 4.33 -18.27
N SER A 167 -25.40 4.07 -18.35
CA SER A 167 -26.34 4.81 -19.21
C SER A 167 -26.52 6.29 -18.85
N TRP A 168 -26.17 6.69 -17.62
CA TRP A 168 -26.25 8.09 -17.17
C TRP A 168 -24.98 8.88 -17.47
N GLU A 169 -24.00 8.25 -18.13
CA GLU A 169 -22.74 8.86 -18.56
C GLU A 169 -21.95 9.49 -17.40
N TRP A 170 -22.05 8.93 -16.19
CA TRP A 170 -21.34 9.46 -15.01
C TRP A 170 -19.84 9.56 -15.24
N GLN A 171 -19.21 8.52 -15.82
CA GLN A 171 -17.78 8.56 -16.14
C GLN A 171 -17.41 9.72 -17.05
N THR A 172 -18.18 9.95 -18.12
CA THR A 172 -17.95 11.04 -19.07
C THR A 172 -18.14 12.40 -18.41
N ASN A 173 -19.14 12.55 -17.56
CA ASN A 173 -19.40 13.80 -16.84
C ASN A 173 -18.32 14.09 -15.79
N ILE A 174 -17.87 13.07 -15.05
CA ILE A 174 -16.73 13.17 -14.12
C ILE A 174 -15.47 13.57 -14.87
N HIS A 175 -15.19 12.93 -16.01
CA HIS A 175 -14.03 13.24 -16.84
C HIS A 175 -14.01 14.70 -17.29
N LYS A 176 -15.13 15.19 -17.85
CA LYS A 176 -15.28 16.60 -18.27
C LYS A 176 -15.11 17.57 -17.09
N SER A 177 -15.63 17.23 -15.92
CA SER A 177 -15.49 18.05 -14.71
C SER A 177 -14.05 18.08 -14.19
N LEU A 178 -13.31 16.97 -14.29
CA LEU A 178 -11.88 16.92 -13.96
C LEU A 178 -11.07 17.82 -14.90
N GLU A 179 -11.27 17.72 -16.21
CA GLU A 179 -10.58 18.56 -17.20
C GLU A 179 -10.89 20.04 -16.99
N ARG A 180 -12.16 20.38 -16.77
CA ARG A 180 -12.59 21.76 -16.46
C ARG A 180 -11.91 22.28 -15.20
N SER A 181 -11.92 21.50 -14.12
CA SER A 181 -11.28 21.89 -12.86
C SER A 181 -9.78 22.11 -13.00
N MET A 182 -9.11 21.35 -13.87
CA MET A 182 -7.69 21.53 -14.17
C MET A 182 -7.39 22.81 -14.95
N LEU A 183 -8.34 23.32 -15.75
CA LEU A 183 -8.20 24.58 -16.48
C LEU A 183 -8.49 25.78 -15.58
N GLU A 184 -9.52 25.70 -14.75
CA GLU A 184 -10.02 26.82 -13.95
C GLU A 184 -9.18 27.12 -12.69
N ARG A 185 -8.49 26.11 -12.13
CA ARG A 185 -7.68 26.26 -10.92
C ARG A 185 -6.19 26.26 -11.25
N GLU A 186 -5.50 27.37 -10.97
CA GLU A 186 -4.05 27.47 -11.14
C GLU A 186 -3.30 26.47 -10.25
N GLN A 187 -3.71 26.35 -8.98
CA GLN A 187 -3.24 25.34 -8.04
C GLN A 187 -4.28 24.22 -7.94
N ASN A 188 -4.07 23.16 -8.71
CA ASN A 188 -4.94 21.99 -8.70
C ASN A 188 -4.14 20.75 -8.23
N PRO A 189 -4.51 20.12 -7.10
CA PRO A 189 -3.80 18.94 -6.59
C PRO A 189 -3.82 17.76 -7.58
N VAL A 190 -4.80 17.71 -8.48
CA VAL A 190 -4.90 16.67 -9.52
C VAL A 190 -3.88 16.88 -10.64
N ARG A 191 -3.34 18.09 -10.88
CA ARG A 191 -2.39 18.31 -12.00
C ARG A 191 -1.14 17.45 -11.87
N LEU A 192 -0.57 17.33 -10.68
CA LEU A 192 0.62 16.49 -10.44
C LEU A 192 0.31 15.00 -10.67
N ILE A 193 -0.88 14.57 -10.25
CA ILE A 193 -1.36 13.20 -10.42
C ILE A 193 -1.64 12.92 -11.91
N ALA A 194 -2.22 13.88 -12.62
CA ALA A 194 -2.58 13.80 -14.02
C ALA A 194 -1.37 13.59 -14.95
N HIS A 195 -0.16 13.94 -14.50
CA HIS A 195 1.09 13.63 -15.22
C HIS A 195 1.48 12.16 -15.16
N VAL A 196 0.97 11.41 -14.17
CA VAL A 196 1.28 9.99 -13.96
C VAL A 196 0.09 9.11 -14.39
N VAL A 197 -1.12 9.52 -14.03
CA VAL A 197 -2.38 8.80 -14.26
C VAL A 197 -3.31 9.70 -15.07
N SER A 198 -3.78 9.25 -16.23
CA SER A 198 -4.63 10.08 -17.08
C SER A 198 -5.96 10.45 -16.41
N THR A 199 -6.53 11.60 -16.75
CA THR A 199 -7.85 12.03 -16.24
C THR A 199 -8.96 11.04 -16.56
N ALA A 200 -8.88 10.34 -17.70
CA ALA A 200 -9.81 9.28 -18.08
C ALA A 200 -9.71 8.06 -17.13
N GLU A 201 -8.49 7.68 -16.75
CA GLU A 201 -8.24 6.62 -15.78
C GLU A 201 -8.73 7.02 -14.37
N ILE A 202 -8.49 8.27 -13.96
CA ILE A 202 -9.01 8.83 -12.71
C ILE A 202 -10.55 8.80 -12.71
N ALA A 203 -11.20 9.23 -13.78
CA ALA A 203 -12.66 9.21 -13.89
C ALA A 203 -13.24 7.79 -13.80
N LYS A 204 -12.55 6.81 -14.40
CA LYS A 204 -12.92 5.39 -14.28
C LYS A 204 -12.82 4.91 -12.83
N MET A 205 -11.70 5.20 -12.14
CA MET A 205 -11.53 4.80 -10.75
C MET A 205 -12.56 5.45 -9.82
N ILE A 206 -12.89 6.73 -10.04
CA ILE A 206 -13.98 7.39 -9.32
C ILE A 206 -15.30 6.66 -9.55
N LEU A 207 -15.63 6.32 -10.79
CA LEU A 207 -16.87 5.61 -11.09
C LEU A 207 -16.95 4.26 -10.36
N GLU A 208 -15.85 3.49 -10.33
CA GLU A 208 -15.80 2.22 -9.59
C GLU A 208 -15.99 2.41 -8.08
N SER A 209 -15.38 3.44 -7.48
CA SER A 209 -15.64 3.80 -6.08
C SER A 209 -17.11 4.18 -5.85
N LEU A 210 -17.77 4.85 -6.80
CA LEU A 210 -19.20 5.19 -6.69
C LEU A 210 -20.10 3.95 -6.82
N LYS A 211 -19.79 3.03 -7.75
CA LYS A 211 -20.50 1.74 -7.88
C LYS A 211 -20.38 0.94 -6.59
N THR A 212 -19.20 0.92 -5.98
CA THR A 212 -18.96 0.30 -4.66
C THR A 212 -19.88 0.88 -3.60
N VAL A 213 -19.88 2.21 -3.43
CA VAL A 213 -20.74 2.92 -2.46
C VAL A 213 -22.23 2.66 -2.70
N CYS A 214 -22.67 2.68 -3.96
CA CYS A 214 -24.07 2.40 -4.31
C CYS A 214 -24.45 0.92 -4.07
N SER A 215 -23.54 -0.03 -4.30
CA SER A 215 -23.79 -1.46 -4.14
C SER A 215 -23.98 -1.88 -2.67
N GLN A 216 -23.44 -1.11 -1.72
CA GLN A 216 -23.61 -1.36 -0.28
C GLN A 216 -25.03 -1.07 0.24
N GLY A 217 -25.85 -0.33 -0.53
CA GLY A 217 -27.25 -0.04 -0.17
C GLY A 217 -27.45 0.94 1.00
N GLN A 218 -26.37 1.58 1.49
CA GLN A 218 -26.44 2.57 2.57
C GLN A 218 -26.90 3.92 2.03
N ASN A 219 -27.79 4.61 2.74
CA ASN A 219 -28.25 5.96 2.38
C ASN A 219 -27.33 7.07 2.87
N LEU A 220 -26.52 6.79 3.89
CA LEU A 220 -25.59 7.72 4.50
C LEU A 220 -24.24 7.00 4.67
N VAL A 221 -23.18 7.61 4.15
CA VAL A 221 -21.81 7.10 4.25
C VAL A 221 -20.96 8.16 4.95
N PRO A 222 -20.15 7.81 5.96
CA PRO A 222 -19.21 8.75 6.58
C PRO A 222 -18.33 9.42 5.54
N ILE A 223 -18.22 10.75 5.57
CA ILE A 223 -17.49 11.49 4.53
C ILE A 223 -16.02 11.09 4.50
N THR A 224 -15.44 10.75 5.65
CA THR A 224 -14.04 10.33 5.79
C THR A 224 -13.79 8.99 5.10
N THR A 225 -14.69 8.02 5.30
CA THR A 225 -14.66 6.72 4.60
C THR A 225 -14.81 6.91 3.10
N PHE A 226 -15.82 7.68 2.67
CA PHE A 226 -16.04 7.98 1.26
C PHE A 226 -14.82 8.64 0.60
N GLN A 227 -14.24 9.65 1.27
CA GLN A 227 -13.06 10.37 0.77
C GLN A 227 -11.84 9.47 0.66
N TYR A 228 -11.66 8.54 1.60
CA TYR A 228 -10.59 7.55 1.54
C TYR A 228 -10.81 6.60 0.35
N ASP A 229 -11.99 6.02 0.22
CA ASP A 229 -12.36 5.08 -0.86
C ASP A 229 -12.29 5.72 -2.25
N LEU A 230 -12.46 7.03 -2.34
CA LEU A 230 -12.34 7.80 -3.57
C LEU A 230 -10.89 8.05 -3.98
N VAL A 231 -10.01 8.28 -3.00
CA VAL A 231 -8.62 8.70 -3.23
C VAL A 231 -7.66 7.52 -3.28
N ALA A 232 -7.86 6.50 -2.44
CA ALA A 232 -6.95 5.38 -2.30
C ALA A 232 -6.65 4.67 -3.64
N PRO A 233 -7.62 4.34 -4.50
CA PRO A 233 -7.34 3.70 -5.79
C PRO A 233 -6.47 4.56 -6.72
N ILE A 234 -6.67 5.88 -6.70
CA ILE A 234 -5.91 6.83 -7.53
C ILE A 234 -4.45 6.87 -7.06
N LEU A 235 -4.23 7.00 -5.75
CA LEU A 235 -2.88 7.03 -5.19
C LEU A 235 -2.17 5.69 -5.36
N HIS A 236 -2.89 4.58 -5.24
CA HIS A 236 -2.36 3.25 -5.51
C HIS A 236 -1.92 3.11 -6.98
N SER A 237 -2.71 3.62 -7.95
CA SER A 237 -2.29 3.64 -9.37
C SER A 237 -1.07 4.54 -9.60
N VAL A 238 -0.99 5.72 -8.98
CA VAL A 238 0.20 6.59 -9.03
C VAL A 238 1.43 5.86 -8.50
N HIS A 239 1.28 5.23 -7.33
CA HIS A 239 2.35 4.46 -6.69
C HIS A 239 2.80 3.29 -7.57
N ALA A 240 1.87 2.48 -8.07
CA ALA A 240 2.17 1.35 -8.96
C ALA A 240 2.98 1.79 -10.20
N LYS A 241 2.59 2.89 -10.86
CA LYS A 241 3.33 3.44 -12.01
C LYS A 241 4.68 4.02 -11.62
N PHE A 242 4.82 4.55 -10.42
CA PHE A 242 6.10 5.02 -9.90
C PHE A 242 7.06 3.84 -9.65
N ILE A 243 6.57 2.77 -9.02
CA ILE A 243 7.32 1.54 -8.76
C ILE A 243 7.72 0.84 -10.07
N GLU A 244 6.82 0.78 -11.05
CA GLU A 244 7.12 0.28 -12.39
C GLU A 244 8.26 1.08 -13.05
N LYS A 245 8.22 2.42 -12.96
CA LYS A 245 9.29 3.29 -13.49
C LYS A 245 10.63 3.12 -12.78
N LEU A 246 10.62 2.77 -11.49
CA LEU A 246 11.85 2.46 -10.74
C LEU A 246 12.38 1.04 -11.03
N GLY A 247 11.66 0.22 -11.81
CA GLY A 247 12.03 -1.16 -12.08
C GLY A 247 12.00 -2.05 -10.84
N ILE A 248 11.19 -1.67 -9.83
CA ILE A 248 11.05 -2.42 -8.59
C ILE A 248 9.98 -3.49 -8.80
N ASP A 249 10.38 -4.77 -8.83
CA ASP A 249 9.44 -5.89 -8.77
C ASP A 249 9.19 -6.28 -7.31
N GLU A 250 8.19 -5.64 -6.70
CA GLU A 250 7.79 -5.89 -5.33
C GLU A 250 7.36 -7.36 -5.11
N ILE A 251 6.68 -7.97 -6.09
CA ILE A 251 6.20 -9.35 -5.99
C ILE A 251 7.39 -10.28 -5.92
N ALA A 252 8.35 -10.17 -6.84
CA ALA A 252 9.53 -11.02 -6.86
C ALA A 252 10.38 -10.82 -5.59
N MET A 253 10.56 -9.56 -5.18
CA MET A 253 11.30 -9.19 -3.98
C MET A 253 10.72 -9.89 -2.74
N TRP A 254 9.44 -9.69 -2.45
CA TRP A 254 8.86 -10.27 -1.26
C TRP A 254 8.59 -11.78 -1.38
N SER A 255 8.39 -12.30 -2.58
CA SER A 255 8.28 -13.76 -2.80
C SER A 255 9.58 -14.47 -2.44
N SER A 256 10.73 -13.85 -2.71
CA SER A 256 12.04 -14.41 -2.32
C SER A 256 12.20 -14.48 -0.80
N VAL A 257 11.85 -13.41 -0.08
CA VAL A 257 11.88 -13.37 1.39
C VAL A 257 10.87 -14.35 1.98
N PHE A 258 9.66 -14.38 1.46
CA PHE A 258 8.59 -15.25 1.95
C PHE A 258 8.90 -16.73 1.73
N GLY A 259 9.60 -17.07 0.63
CA GLY A 259 10.04 -18.45 0.37
C GLY A 259 11.00 -19.03 1.41
N ASP A 260 11.81 -18.18 2.05
CA ASP A 260 12.62 -18.55 3.21
C ASP A 260 11.80 -18.49 4.51
N TYR A 261 10.94 -17.49 4.66
CA TYR A 261 10.11 -17.33 5.84
C TYR A 261 9.20 -18.54 6.08
N VAL A 262 8.64 -19.10 5.01
CA VAL A 262 7.69 -20.23 5.06
C VAL A 262 8.26 -21.48 5.72
N THR A 263 9.58 -21.65 5.76
CA THR A 263 10.19 -22.81 6.44
C THR A 263 9.87 -22.84 7.92
N LEU A 264 9.56 -21.69 8.53
CA LEU A 264 9.12 -21.62 9.93
C LEU A 264 7.84 -22.42 10.18
N PHE A 265 6.98 -22.62 9.18
CA PHE A 265 5.76 -23.42 9.33
C PHE A 265 6.00 -24.93 9.22
N GLY A 266 7.09 -25.36 8.58
CA GLY A 266 7.38 -26.77 8.32
C GLY A 266 8.56 -27.35 9.11
N ASP A 267 9.38 -26.51 9.75
CA ASP A 267 10.54 -26.91 10.51
C ASP A 267 10.36 -26.57 12.00
N ASP A 268 10.21 -27.62 12.81
CA ASP A 268 10.02 -27.53 14.25
C ASP A 268 11.23 -26.96 14.98
N GLU A 269 12.46 -27.17 14.48
CA GLU A 269 13.65 -26.57 15.09
C GLU A 269 13.70 -25.07 14.82
N ILE A 270 13.36 -24.62 13.60
CA ILE A 270 13.31 -23.19 13.27
C ILE A 270 12.25 -22.48 14.12
N SER A 271 11.03 -23.02 14.18
CA SER A 271 9.93 -22.40 14.91
C SER A 271 10.10 -22.44 16.43
N ARG A 272 10.83 -23.44 16.95
CA ARG A 272 11.24 -23.48 18.36
C ARG A 272 12.32 -22.45 18.70
N LEU A 273 13.28 -22.26 17.78
CA LEU A 273 14.44 -21.39 18.01
C LEU A 273 14.15 -19.91 17.77
N HIS A 274 13.14 -19.57 16.97
CA HIS A 274 12.89 -18.21 16.51
C HIS A 274 11.42 -17.84 16.61
N THR A 275 11.16 -16.63 17.12
CA THR A 275 9.86 -15.99 16.92
C THR A 275 9.66 -15.62 15.43
N HIS A 276 8.42 -15.42 15.01
CA HIS A 276 8.12 -14.98 13.64
C HIS A 276 8.88 -13.72 13.25
N ARG A 277 8.97 -12.74 14.15
CA ARG A 277 9.69 -11.49 13.92
C ARG A 277 11.19 -11.72 13.70
N GLU A 278 11.82 -12.52 14.56
CA GLU A 278 13.25 -12.81 14.44
C GLU A 278 13.57 -13.59 13.17
N TRP A 279 12.71 -14.55 12.81
CA TRP A 279 12.88 -15.30 11.57
C TRP A 279 12.67 -14.42 10.33
N TRP A 280 11.65 -13.57 10.32
CA TRP A 280 11.41 -12.59 9.26
C TRP A 280 12.64 -11.69 9.06
N VAL A 281 13.16 -11.10 10.14
CA VAL A 281 14.38 -10.27 10.11
C VAL A 281 15.57 -11.03 9.51
N LYS A 282 15.76 -12.30 9.89
CA LYS A 282 16.82 -13.14 9.32
C LYS A 282 16.62 -13.39 7.83
N CYS A 283 15.40 -13.67 7.40
CA CYS A 283 15.06 -13.89 5.98
C CYS A 283 15.33 -12.62 5.16
N CYS A 284 14.86 -11.45 5.62
CA CYS A 284 15.13 -10.17 4.95
C CYS A 284 16.64 -9.91 4.82
N ARG A 285 17.41 -10.12 5.90
CA ARG A 285 18.85 -9.90 5.89
C ARG A 285 19.62 -10.84 4.96
N ARG A 286 19.17 -12.09 4.81
CA ARG A 286 19.76 -13.03 3.83
C ARG A 286 19.59 -12.53 2.40
N MET A 287 18.46 -11.87 2.12
CA MET A 287 18.18 -11.23 0.83
C MET A 287 18.75 -9.81 0.72
N GLY A 288 19.53 -9.35 1.72
CA GLY A 288 20.13 -8.02 1.73
C GLY A 288 19.13 -6.87 1.95
N LEU A 289 17.91 -7.17 2.41
CA LEU A 289 16.85 -6.20 2.64
C LEU A 289 16.79 -5.80 4.12
N HIS A 290 16.50 -4.54 4.38
CA HIS A 290 16.17 -4.10 5.72
C HIS A 290 14.77 -4.63 6.11
N PRO A 291 14.56 -5.20 7.31
CA PRO A 291 13.27 -5.78 7.70
C PRO A 291 12.11 -4.80 7.79
N SER A 292 12.40 -3.51 7.93
CA SER A 292 11.41 -2.41 7.92
C SER A 292 11.49 -1.57 6.63
N LEU A 293 11.99 -2.17 5.54
CA LEU A 293 12.00 -1.51 4.25
C LEU A 293 10.54 -1.35 3.79
N GLN A 294 10.08 -0.11 3.78
CA GLN A 294 8.81 0.25 3.17
C GLN A 294 9.05 0.65 1.72
N VAL A 295 8.13 0.27 0.84
CA VAL A 295 8.19 0.72 -0.53
C VAL A 295 7.99 2.25 -0.53
N PRO A 296 8.87 3.04 -1.17
CA PRO A 296 8.81 4.49 -1.06
C PRO A 296 7.47 5.07 -1.54
N PHE A 297 6.94 6.04 -0.81
CA PHE A 297 5.73 6.81 -1.17
C PHE A 297 4.41 6.04 -1.16
N GLU A 298 4.34 4.90 -0.46
CA GLU A 298 3.10 4.17 -0.22
C GLU A 298 2.05 5.05 0.49
N GLU A 299 2.48 5.87 1.45
CA GLU A 299 1.64 6.87 2.10
C GLU A 299 1.91 8.28 1.60
N SER A 300 0.93 8.86 0.88
CA SER A 300 0.96 10.29 0.55
C SER A 300 0.65 11.14 1.78
N HIS A 301 1.27 12.33 1.86
CA HIS A 301 1.00 13.30 2.93
C HIS A 301 -0.50 13.56 3.12
N SER A 302 -0.92 13.64 4.39
CA SER A 302 -2.31 13.86 4.81
C SER A 302 -2.97 15.04 4.12
N ASP A 303 -2.22 16.11 3.92
CA ASP A 303 -2.73 17.36 3.35
C ASP A 303 -3.02 17.22 1.85
N THR A 304 -2.17 16.51 1.12
CA THR A 304 -2.41 16.19 -0.29
C THR A 304 -3.64 15.30 -0.44
N ARG A 305 -3.78 14.27 0.42
CA ARG A 305 -4.97 13.41 0.46
C ARG A 305 -6.22 14.23 0.72
N HIS A 306 -6.18 15.16 1.68
CA HIS A 306 -7.32 16.01 2.02
C HIS A 306 -7.73 16.97 0.90
N GLN A 307 -6.77 17.65 0.27
CA GLN A 307 -7.04 18.55 -0.85
C GLN A 307 -7.62 17.81 -2.06
N LEU A 308 -7.04 16.65 -2.37
CA LEU A 308 -7.53 15.79 -3.44
C LEU A 308 -8.94 15.28 -3.13
N SER A 309 -9.17 14.75 -1.92
CA SER A 309 -10.47 14.20 -1.56
C SER A 309 -11.59 15.25 -1.57
N ALA A 310 -11.30 16.47 -1.11
CA ALA A 310 -12.25 17.58 -1.14
C ALA A 310 -12.64 17.95 -2.58
N LEU A 311 -11.66 18.07 -3.48
CA LEU A 311 -11.91 18.37 -4.89
C LEU A 311 -12.70 17.25 -5.58
N LEU A 312 -12.29 15.99 -5.41
CA LEU A 312 -12.96 14.86 -6.04
C LEU A 312 -14.39 14.69 -5.51
N THR A 313 -14.62 14.92 -4.21
CA THR A 313 -15.97 14.93 -3.63
C THR A 313 -16.85 15.96 -4.29
N GLN A 314 -16.33 17.18 -4.50
CA GLN A 314 -17.07 18.25 -5.18
C GLN A 314 -17.44 17.83 -6.62
N ILE A 315 -16.48 17.28 -7.37
CA ILE A 315 -16.70 16.80 -8.73
C ILE A 315 -17.79 15.73 -8.77
N VAL A 316 -17.76 14.76 -7.83
CA VAL A 316 -18.78 13.70 -7.75
C VAL A 316 -20.17 14.28 -7.55
N VAL A 317 -20.33 15.19 -6.58
CA VAL A 317 -21.63 15.80 -6.25
C VAL A 317 -22.18 16.60 -7.43
N GLU A 318 -21.32 17.28 -8.19
CA GLU A 318 -21.74 18.10 -9.34
C GLU A 318 -22.01 17.27 -10.61
N ALA A 319 -21.21 16.24 -10.86
CA ALA A 319 -21.23 15.47 -12.11
C ALA A 319 -22.26 14.32 -12.12
N CYS A 320 -22.57 13.73 -10.96
CA CYS A 320 -23.38 12.52 -10.88
C CYS A 320 -24.88 12.87 -10.73
N LYS A 321 -25.61 12.78 -11.85
CA LYS A 321 -27.06 13.03 -11.90
C LYS A 321 -27.79 11.84 -12.50
N PHE A 322 -29.01 11.59 -12.06
CA PHE A 322 -29.82 10.47 -12.53
C PHE A 322 -31.26 10.90 -12.87
N PRO A 323 -31.92 10.22 -13.81
CA PRO A 323 -33.25 10.58 -14.26
C PRO A 323 -34.32 10.13 -13.26
N VAL A 324 -35.21 11.05 -12.90
CA VAL A 324 -36.41 10.80 -12.10
C VAL A 324 -37.64 11.29 -12.84
N THR A 325 -38.69 10.47 -12.85
CA THR A 325 -40.01 10.86 -13.35
C THR A 325 -40.72 11.70 -12.30
N ASN A 326 -41.06 12.93 -12.67
CA ASN A 326 -41.89 13.80 -11.84
C ASN A 326 -43.36 13.36 -11.86
N LYS A 327 -44.18 13.93 -10.96
CA LYS A 327 -45.62 13.69 -10.88
C LYS A 327 -46.36 13.97 -12.20
N HIS A 328 -45.77 14.79 -13.09
CA HIS A 328 -46.28 15.13 -14.41
C HIS A 328 -45.75 14.24 -15.55
N GLY A 329 -45.02 13.16 -15.24
CA GLY A 329 -44.47 12.23 -16.22
C GLY A 329 -43.20 12.71 -16.95
N SER A 330 -42.74 13.94 -16.72
CA SER A 330 -41.48 14.44 -17.28
C SER A 330 -40.27 13.83 -16.58
N LYS A 331 -39.25 13.44 -17.36
CA LYS A 331 -37.95 13.00 -16.84
C LYS A 331 -37.10 14.22 -16.51
N GLN A 332 -36.69 14.35 -15.26
CA GLN A 332 -35.76 15.38 -14.79
C GLN A 332 -34.50 14.73 -14.24
N MET A 333 -33.34 15.28 -14.58
CA MET A 333 -32.07 14.87 -13.96
C MET A 333 -31.93 15.54 -12.60
N ILE A 334 -31.71 14.76 -11.56
CA ILE A 334 -31.46 15.25 -10.19
C ILE A 334 -30.14 14.71 -9.67
N ASP A 335 -29.57 15.38 -8.66
CA ASP A 335 -28.28 15.00 -8.09
C ASP A 335 -28.39 13.67 -7.33
N ALA A 336 -27.42 12.78 -7.59
CA ALA A 336 -27.32 11.46 -6.96
C ALA A 336 -26.85 11.54 -5.51
N PHE A 337 -25.98 12.50 -5.21
CA PHE A 337 -25.30 12.63 -3.93
C PHE A 337 -25.43 14.05 -3.36
N ALA A 338 -25.40 14.15 -2.03
CA ALA A 338 -25.35 15.43 -1.31
C ALA A 338 -24.53 15.29 -0.03
N ILE A 339 -23.91 16.36 0.46
CA ILE A 339 -23.22 16.34 1.76
C ILE A 339 -24.18 16.82 2.85
N ARG A 340 -24.28 16.08 3.95
CA ARG A 340 -25.14 16.43 5.10
C ARG A 340 -24.38 16.33 6.41
N ASN A 341 -24.77 17.15 7.38
CA ASN A 341 -24.35 17.00 8.77
C ASN A 341 -25.42 16.19 9.49
N VAL A 342 -25.01 15.09 10.13
CA VAL A 342 -25.88 14.20 10.88
C VAL A 342 -25.42 14.24 12.33
N ALA A 343 -26.35 14.49 13.26
CA ALA A 343 -26.07 14.38 14.68
C ALA A 343 -26.11 12.90 15.07
N ILE A 344 -25.02 12.42 15.67
CA ILE A 344 -24.86 11.07 16.18
C ILE A 344 -24.78 11.18 17.71
N GLU A 345 -25.65 10.45 18.40
CA GLU A 345 -25.55 10.29 19.84
C GLU A 345 -24.42 9.28 20.14
N GLU A 346 -23.36 9.74 20.79
CA GLU A 346 -22.31 8.88 21.32
C GLU A 346 -22.76 8.34 22.68
N GLU A 347 -22.96 7.03 22.77
CA GLU A 347 -23.15 6.36 24.04
C GLU A 347 -21.85 6.39 24.84
N SER A 348 -21.82 7.19 25.90
CA SER A 348 -20.72 7.19 26.87
C SER A 348 -20.92 6.04 27.86
N ARG A 349 -19.92 5.16 27.96
CA ARG A 349 -19.90 4.12 29.01
C ARG A 349 -19.60 4.66 30.41
N ILE A 350 -19.26 5.94 30.53
CA ILE A 350 -18.75 6.58 31.75
C ILE A 350 -19.73 7.63 32.30
N THR A 351 -20.61 8.20 31.45
CA THR A 351 -21.56 9.26 31.82
C THR A 351 -22.93 8.99 31.21
N GLU A 352 -24.01 9.18 31.98
CA GLU A 352 -25.41 9.08 31.49
C GLU A 352 -25.80 10.24 30.53
N GLU A 353 -24.94 11.24 30.37
CA GLU A 353 -25.13 12.32 29.40
C GLU A 353 -24.76 11.84 28.00
N ALA A 354 -25.76 11.76 27.12
CA ALA A 354 -25.58 11.50 25.69
C ALA A 354 -24.79 12.66 25.06
N ARG A 355 -23.58 12.38 24.56
CA ARG A 355 -22.78 13.38 23.85
C ARG A 355 -23.19 13.38 22.40
N MET A 356 -23.74 14.48 21.92
CA MET A 356 -24.07 14.66 20.51
C MET A 356 -22.82 15.08 19.72
N SER A 357 -22.38 14.25 18.77
CA SER A 357 -21.35 14.61 17.80
C SER A 357 -21.96 14.84 16.42
N LEU A 358 -21.54 15.92 15.75
CA LEU A 358 -21.96 16.21 14.38
C LEU A 358 -20.98 15.56 13.42
N SER A 359 -21.46 14.58 12.66
CA SER A 359 -20.66 13.89 11.64
C SER A 359 -21.08 14.32 10.24
N ARG A 360 -20.09 14.59 9.39
CA ARG A 360 -20.30 14.89 7.97
C ARG A 360 -20.48 13.57 7.21
N MET A 361 -21.55 13.46 6.44
CA MET A 361 -21.94 12.26 5.70
C MET A 361 -22.19 12.60 4.23
N LEU A 362 -21.82 11.68 3.34
CA LEU A 362 -22.34 11.64 1.98
C LEU A 362 -23.72 10.97 2.02
N ALA A 363 -24.74 11.70 1.61
CA ALA A 363 -26.10 11.21 1.48
C ALA A 363 -26.38 10.80 0.02
N ILE A 364 -26.77 9.55 -0.17
CA ILE A 364 -27.25 9.03 -1.45
C ILE A 364 -28.74 9.35 -1.56
N ASN A 365 -29.17 9.83 -2.72
CA ASN A 365 -30.57 10.17 -2.96
C ASN A 365 -31.46 8.93 -2.78
N THR A 366 -32.48 9.01 -1.93
CA THR A 366 -33.36 7.86 -1.64
C THR A 366 -34.09 7.34 -2.87
N LYS A 367 -34.40 8.21 -3.84
CA LYS A 367 -34.98 7.79 -5.12
C LYS A 367 -34.02 6.98 -5.97
N LEU A 368 -32.71 7.26 -5.87
CA LEU A 368 -31.67 6.46 -6.52
C LEU A 368 -31.60 5.08 -5.87
N ILE A 369 -31.57 5.00 -4.53
CA ILE A 369 -31.53 3.71 -3.82
C ILE A 369 -32.73 2.83 -4.22
N HIS A 370 -33.95 3.40 -4.23
CA HIS A 370 -35.13 2.66 -4.68
C HIS A 370 -35.10 2.25 -6.15
N LEU A 371 -34.38 2.99 -7.00
CA LEU A 371 -34.16 2.61 -8.39
C LEU A 371 -33.18 1.43 -8.46
N LEU A 372 -32.09 1.48 -7.69
CA LEU A 372 -31.10 0.39 -7.60
C LEU A 372 -31.69 -0.88 -6.94
N ASP A 373 -32.64 -0.75 -6.01
CA ASP A 373 -33.36 -1.90 -5.45
C ASP A 373 -34.18 -2.67 -6.49
N LYS A 374 -34.68 -1.96 -7.52
CA LYS A 374 -35.43 -2.57 -8.64
C LYS A 374 -34.52 -3.19 -9.69
N HIS A 375 -33.28 -2.70 -9.77
CA HIS A 375 -32.28 -3.11 -10.74
C HIS A 375 -31.04 -3.55 -9.96
N PRO A 376 -31.01 -4.76 -9.39
CA PRO A 376 -29.91 -5.18 -8.54
C PRO A 376 -28.57 -5.12 -9.27
N PHE A 377 -27.51 -4.87 -8.51
CA PHE A 377 -26.14 -5.03 -8.99
C PHE A 377 -25.86 -6.51 -9.26
N LYS A 378 -25.14 -6.81 -10.35
CA LYS A 378 -24.61 -8.15 -10.62
C LYS A 378 -23.46 -8.49 -9.69
N PHE A 379 -22.67 -7.48 -9.32
CA PHE A 379 -21.53 -7.65 -8.43
C PHE A 379 -21.64 -6.72 -7.22
N ILE A 380 -21.36 -7.26 -6.04
CA ILE A 380 -21.06 -6.47 -4.86
C ILE A 380 -19.56 -6.21 -4.85
N VAL A 381 -19.19 -4.93 -4.75
CA VAL A 381 -17.79 -4.52 -4.81
C VAL A 381 -17.30 -4.19 -3.42
N PHE A 382 -16.12 -4.68 -3.07
CA PHE A 382 -15.45 -4.39 -1.81
C PHE A 382 -14.08 -3.76 -2.07
N PRO A 383 -13.75 -2.64 -1.41
CA PRO A 383 -12.39 -2.14 -1.42
C PRO A 383 -11.46 -3.15 -0.77
N THR A 384 -10.34 -3.49 -1.42
CA THR A 384 -9.48 -4.58 -0.94
C THR A 384 -8.87 -4.30 0.44
N HIS A 385 -8.61 -3.03 0.76
CA HIS A 385 -8.10 -2.61 2.07
C HIS A 385 -9.09 -2.86 3.23
N GLN A 386 -10.37 -3.12 2.93
CA GLN A 386 -11.39 -3.45 3.94
C GLN A 386 -11.61 -4.95 4.07
N LEU A 387 -10.99 -5.76 3.20
CA LEU A 387 -11.18 -7.19 3.20
C LEU A 387 -10.28 -7.88 4.21
N PRO A 388 -10.78 -8.94 4.87
CA PRO A 388 -9.89 -9.85 5.56
C PRO A 388 -8.94 -10.49 4.54
N MET A 389 -7.67 -10.63 4.89
CA MET A 389 -6.69 -11.27 4.02
C MET A 389 -7.17 -12.67 3.60
N THR A 390 -7.22 -12.92 2.28
CA THR A 390 -7.76 -14.14 1.64
C THR A 390 -6.85 -15.36 1.75
N ALA A 391 -6.13 -15.51 2.86
CA ALA A 391 -5.70 -16.83 3.27
C ALA A 391 -6.86 -17.68 3.84
N LYS A 392 -8.10 -17.22 3.75
CA LYS A 392 -9.30 -18.02 3.94
C LYS A 392 -9.61 -18.82 2.67
N GLY A 393 -9.05 -20.02 2.60
CA GLY A 393 -9.60 -21.10 1.78
C GLY A 393 -10.15 -22.16 2.73
N ASP A 394 -11.47 -22.27 2.74
CA ASP A 394 -12.38 -23.34 3.18
C ASP A 394 -12.00 -24.32 4.30
N GLU A 395 -12.98 -24.55 5.18
CA GLU A 395 -13.06 -25.55 6.26
C GLU A 395 -12.17 -25.33 7.51
N LEU A 396 -12.81 -24.85 8.58
CA LEU A 396 -12.55 -25.21 10.00
C LEU A 396 -11.15 -24.97 10.63
N GLN A 397 -10.24 -24.18 10.05
CA GLN A 397 -9.06 -23.66 10.76
C GLN A 397 -8.91 -22.13 10.64
N ALA A 398 -9.72 -21.40 11.38
CA ALA A 398 -10.04 -19.99 11.17
C ALA A 398 -9.14 -18.94 11.89
N ALA A 399 -7.92 -19.26 12.35
CA ALA A 399 -7.13 -18.29 13.15
C ALA A 399 -5.63 -18.17 12.81
N ALA A 400 -5.00 -19.19 12.23
CA ALA A 400 -3.54 -19.20 12.10
C ALA A 400 -3.00 -18.31 10.96
N ILE A 401 -3.69 -18.25 9.82
CA ILE A 401 -3.13 -17.64 8.59
C ILE A 401 -3.29 -16.12 8.51
N PRO A 402 -4.43 -15.51 8.92
CA PRO A 402 -4.55 -14.06 8.98
C PRO A 402 -3.50 -13.43 9.89
N ALA A 403 -3.24 -14.04 11.06
CA ALA A 403 -2.19 -13.59 11.99
C ALA A 403 -0.78 -13.68 11.40
N CYS A 404 -0.50 -14.70 10.57
CA CYS A 404 0.83 -14.91 9.98
C CYS A 404 1.16 -13.93 8.86
N LEU A 405 0.17 -13.56 8.04
CA LEU A 405 0.35 -12.53 7.01
C LEU A 405 0.16 -11.12 7.59
N GLU A 406 -0.66 -10.94 8.64
CA GLU A 406 -0.64 -9.72 9.46
C GLU A 406 0.75 -9.47 10.00
N ILE A 407 1.47 -10.49 10.49
CA ILE A 407 2.86 -10.32 10.93
C ILE A 407 3.77 -9.88 9.78
N VAL A 408 3.60 -10.43 8.58
CA VAL A 408 4.39 -10.04 7.40
C VAL A 408 4.08 -8.61 6.96
N CYS A 409 2.82 -8.18 6.97
CA CYS A 409 2.37 -6.83 6.59
C CYS A 409 2.38 -5.80 7.74
N LEU A 410 2.55 -6.21 9.01
CA LEU A 410 2.91 -5.34 10.15
C LEU A 410 4.40 -5.02 10.15
N PHE A 411 5.20 -5.82 9.42
CA PHE A 411 6.63 -5.61 9.24
C PHE A 411 7.02 -5.04 7.86
N ARG A 412 6.14 -5.14 6.85
CA ARG A 412 6.07 -4.12 5.78
C ARG A 412 5.45 -2.85 6.36
#